data_AF-A0A954RL20-F1
#
_entry.id   AF-A0A954RL20-F1
#
_cell.length_a   1.000
_cell.length_b   1.000
_cell.length_c   1.000
_cell.angle_alpha   90.00
_cell.angle_beta   90.00
_cell.angle_gamma   90.00
#
_symmetry.space_group_name_H-M   'P 1'
#
loop_
_entity.id
_entity.type
_entity.pdbx_description
1 polymer ?
#
loop_
_entity_poly.entity_id
_entity_poly.type
_entity_poly.pdbx_seq_one_letter_code
_entity_poly.pdbx_strand_id
1 'polypeptide(L)'
;MTAPRAGRAEDGEAPAPIAIRGRVVYLAEALERLHGIKSVREAAERTLAIESPDGQLTPLVEDVRGRAFRVDERLRKLQDVELLVRRHPQSPAVQIVRVYAYDGDNRFELDYWCEICAIAMFELKPCDCCQGDIELRRRPAPKP
;
A
#
# COMPACT_ATOMS: atom_id res chain seq x y z
N MET A 1 -15.36 -3.08 -35.27
CA MET A 1 -14.44 -2.10 -34.69
C MET A 1 -13.66 -2.81 -33.60
N THR A 2 -12.49 -3.35 -33.95
CA THR A 2 -11.67 -4.14 -33.03
C THR A 2 -10.82 -3.18 -32.22
N ALA A 3 -10.97 -3.18 -30.89
CA ALA A 3 -10.16 -2.36 -30.00
C ALA A 3 -8.66 -2.65 -30.26
N PRO A 4 -7.79 -1.62 -30.26
CA PRO A 4 -6.36 -1.85 -30.41
C PRO A 4 -5.87 -2.66 -29.21
N ARG A 5 -5.17 -3.76 -29.48
CA ARG A 5 -4.47 -4.51 -28.44
C ARG A 5 -3.47 -3.56 -27.79
N ALA A 6 -3.58 -3.39 -26.47
CA ALA A 6 -2.56 -2.71 -25.68
C ALA A 6 -1.20 -3.32 -26.05
N GLY A 7 -0.31 -2.47 -26.58
CA GLY A 7 1.04 -2.87 -26.91
C GLY A 7 1.68 -3.51 -25.67
N ARG A 8 2.33 -4.65 -25.88
CA ARG A 8 3.24 -5.24 -24.89
C ARG A 8 4.22 -4.13 -24.50
N ALA A 9 4.24 -3.76 -23.22
CA ALA A 9 5.33 -2.96 -22.69
C ALA A 9 6.63 -3.68 -23.07
N GLU A 10 7.46 -3.00 -23.84
CA GLU A 10 8.77 -3.46 -24.28
C GLU A 10 9.61 -3.81 -23.05
N ASP A 11 10.48 -4.83 -23.19
CA ASP A 11 11.38 -5.35 -22.16
C ASP A 11 12.42 -4.30 -21.71
N GLY A 12 11.94 -3.27 -21.01
CA GLY A 12 12.74 -2.33 -20.24
C GLY A 12 12.74 -2.74 -18.78
N GLU A 13 13.92 -2.79 -18.17
CA GLU A 13 14.13 -2.98 -16.73
C GLU A 13 13.08 -2.14 -15.97
N ALA A 14 12.18 -2.80 -15.22
CA ALA A 14 11.17 -2.08 -14.46
C ALA A 14 11.89 -1.10 -13.51
N PRO A 15 11.51 0.18 -13.48
CA PRO A 15 12.22 1.19 -12.71
C PRO A 15 12.35 0.75 -11.24
N ALA A 16 13.53 0.99 -10.67
CA ALA A 16 13.83 0.63 -9.31
C ALA A 16 12.75 1.18 -8.35
N PRO A 17 12.27 0.39 -7.38
CA PRO A 17 11.29 0.87 -6.42
C PRO A 17 11.84 2.07 -5.64
N ILE A 18 10.98 3.03 -5.34
CA ILE A 18 11.33 4.23 -4.56
C ILE A 18 10.63 4.19 -3.20
N ALA A 19 11.24 4.78 -2.18
CA ALA A 19 10.62 4.94 -0.86
C ALA A 19 9.78 6.22 -0.80
N ILE A 20 8.56 6.12 -0.26
CA ILE A 20 7.69 7.26 0.04
C ILE A 20 7.27 7.14 1.50
N ARG A 21 7.44 8.20 2.29
CA ARG A 21 7.11 8.24 3.72
C ARG A 21 5.90 9.13 3.98
N GLY A 22 5.03 8.73 4.90
CA GLY A 22 3.81 9.44 5.22
C GLY A 22 2.80 8.56 5.97
N ARG A 23 1.52 8.90 5.84
CA ARG A 23 0.41 8.16 6.42
C ARG A 23 -0.52 7.64 5.33
N VAL A 24 -0.98 6.40 5.45
CA VAL A 24 -1.98 5.85 4.52
C VAL A 24 -3.39 6.22 4.98
N VAL A 25 -4.15 6.84 4.09
CA VAL A 25 -5.48 7.40 4.33
C VAL A 25 -6.45 7.01 3.21
N TYR A 26 -7.75 7.09 3.47
CA TYR A 26 -8.72 7.06 2.39
C TYR A 26 -8.61 8.34 1.56
N LEU A 27 -8.51 8.19 0.24
CA LEU A 27 -8.32 9.33 -0.67
C LEU A 27 -9.50 10.31 -0.57
N ALA A 28 -10.73 9.80 -0.46
CA ALA A 28 -11.93 10.62 -0.32
C ALA A 28 -11.90 11.50 0.94
N GLU A 29 -11.51 10.93 2.09
CA GLU A 29 -11.36 11.66 3.35
C GLU A 29 -10.32 12.77 3.23
N ALA A 30 -9.16 12.46 2.62
CA ALA A 30 -8.08 13.42 2.45
C ALA A 30 -8.45 14.56 1.49
N LEU A 31 -9.13 14.26 0.38
CA LEU A 31 -9.63 15.25 -0.57
C LEU A 31 -10.65 16.21 0.06
N GLU A 32 -11.54 15.70 0.91
CA GLU A 32 -12.49 16.54 1.63
C GLU A 32 -11.76 17.43 2.65
N ARG A 33 -10.86 16.87 3.46
CA ARG A 33 -10.11 17.63 4.47
C ARG A 33 -9.20 18.71 3.88
N LEU A 34 -8.47 18.40 2.80
CA LEU A 34 -7.46 19.29 2.23
C LEU A 34 -8.03 20.27 1.20
N HIS A 35 -9.11 19.89 0.50
CA HIS A 35 -9.62 20.66 -0.65
C HIS A 35 -11.15 20.86 -0.65
N GLY A 36 -11.89 20.32 0.32
CA GLY A 36 -13.35 20.42 0.36
C GLY A 36 -14.06 19.60 -0.73
N ILE A 37 -13.34 18.69 -1.41
CA ILE A 37 -13.89 17.87 -2.49
C ILE A 37 -14.58 16.65 -1.89
N LYS A 38 -15.90 16.59 -2.00
CA LYS A 38 -16.71 15.49 -1.47
C LYS A 38 -16.85 14.36 -2.48
N SER A 39 -16.49 13.16 -2.05
CA SER A 39 -16.79 11.94 -2.81
C SER A 39 -18.19 11.45 -2.46
N VAL A 40 -18.80 10.71 -3.39
CA VAL A 40 -20.04 9.99 -3.13
C VAL A 40 -19.81 8.85 -2.12
N ARG A 41 -20.86 8.48 -1.36
CA ARG A 41 -20.74 7.63 -0.16
C ARG A 41 -20.18 6.24 -0.46
N GLU A 42 -20.55 5.66 -1.60
CA GLU A 42 -20.08 4.31 -1.99
C GLU A 42 -18.59 4.26 -2.39
N ALA A 43 -17.99 5.42 -2.69
CA ALA A 43 -16.58 5.58 -3.03
C ALA A 43 -15.68 5.93 -1.83
N ALA A 44 -16.26 6.34 -0.69
CA ALA A 44 -15.52 6.93 0.44
C ALA A 44 -14.36 6.04 0.95
N GLU A 45 -14.56 4.72 0.95
CA GLU A 45 -13.59 3.74 1.48
C GLU A 45 -13.02 2.82 0.38
N ARG A 46 -13.02 3.27 -0.89
CA ARG A 46 -12.62 2.44 -2.03
C ARG A 46 -11.19 2.65 -2.50
N THR A 47 -10.67 3.86 -2.35
CA THR A 47 -9.34 4.24 -2.83
C THR A 47 -8.50 4.76 -1.68
N LEU A 48 -7.28 4.28 -1.59
CA LEU A 48 -6.29 4.70 -0.61
C LEU A 48 -5.24 5.61 -1.25
N ALA A 49 -4.63 6.44 -0.43
CA ALA A 49 -3.47 7.25 -0.79
C ALA A 49 -2.46 7.24 0.36
N ILE A 50 -1.18 7.44 0.04
CA ILE A 50 -0.20 7.89 1.04
C ILE A 50 -0.16 9.42 1.01
N GLU A 51 -0.39 10.03 2.16
CA GLU A 51 -0.25 11.46 2.42
C GLU A 51 1.12 11.71 3.03
N SER A 52 1.96 12.46 2.32
CA SER A 52 3.25 12.90 2.83
C SER A 52 3.10 14.05 3.84
N PRO A 53 4.15 14.35 4.65
CA PRO A 53 4.08 15.42 5.66
C PRO A 53 3.76 16.82 5.12
N ASP A 54 4.04 17.08 3.84
CA ASP A 54 3.71 18.32 3.13
C ASP A 54 2.29 18.32 2.52
N GLY A 55 1.51 17.26 2.76
CA GLY A 55 0.12 17.14 2.32
C GLY A 55 -0.06 16.63 0.88
N GLN A 56 1.01 16.18 0.19
CA GLN A 56 0.83 15.56 -1.13
C GLN A 56 0.16 14.20 -1.00
N LEU A 57 -0.87 13.98 -1.81
CA LEU A 57 -1.59 12.71 -1.89
C LEU A 57 -1.08 11.90 -3.08
N THR A 58 -0.47 10.76 -2.82
CA THR A 58 -0.10 9.78 -3.86
C THR A 58 -1.07 8.60 -3.82
N PRO A 59 -1.93 8.42 -4.85
CA PRO A 59 -2.87 7.30 -4.90
C PRO A 59 -2.16 5.94 -4.89
N LEU A 60 -2.74 4.97 -4.19
CA LEU A 60 -2.24 3.59 -4.13
C LEU A 60 -3.09 2.71 -5.05
N VAL A 61 -2.43 1.83 -5.80
CA VAL A 61 -3.13 0.80 -6.58
C VAL A 61 -3.80 -0.19 -5.62
N GLU A 62 -5.05 -0.54 -5.90
CA GLU A 62 -5.83 -1.54 -5.14
C GLU A 62 -5.41 -2.97 -5.52
N ASP A 63 -4.15 -3.32 -5.28
CA ASP A 63 -3.61 -4.67 -5.40
C ASP A 63 -3.62 -5.40 -4.05
N VAL A 64 -2.95 -6.56 -3.93
CA VAL A 64 -2.92 -7.33 -2.66
C VAL A 64 -2.43 -6.47 -1.48
N ARG A 65 -1.36 -5.69 -1.67
CA ARG A 65 -0.81 -4.86 -0.58
C ARG A 65 -1.60 -3.57 -0.38
N GLY A 66 -2.14 -2.97 -1.45
CA GLY A 66 -3.07 -1.86 -1.35
C GLY A 66 -4.31 -2.25 -0.53
N ARG A 67 -4.90 -3.41 -0.87
CA ARG A 67 -6.07 -3.96 -0.18
C ARG A 67 -5.81 -4.24 1.30
N ALA A 68 -4.59 -4.63 1.67
CA ALA A 68 -4.20 -4.83 3.07
C ALA A 68 -4.51 -3.62 3.94
N PHE A 69 -4.21 -2.42 3.45
CA PHE A 69 -4.51 -1.17 4.13
C PHE A 69 -6.00 -0.86 4.18
N ARG A 70 -6.86 -1.48 3.37
CA ARG A 70 -8.32 -1.32 3.46
C ARG A 70 -8.93 -2.32 4.45
N VAL A 71 -8.48 -3.57 4.41
CA VAL A 71 -9.04 -4.65 5.24
C VAL A 71 -8.54 -4.63 6.68
N ASP A 72 -7.34 -4.09 6.93
CA ASP A 72 -6.77 -3.98 8.27
C ASP A 72 -6.57 -2.51 8.67
N GLU A 73 -7.44 -2.02 9.56
CA GLU A 73 -7.36 -0.66 10.08
C GLU A 73 -6.09 -0.38 10.90
N ARG A 74 -5.43 -1.40 11.45
CA ARG A 74 -4.17 -1.23 12.22
C ARG A 74 -3.10 -0.59 11.35
N LEU A 75 -3.06 -0.94 10.06
CA LEU A 75 -2.11 -0.36 9.11
C LEU A 75 -2.40 1.12 8.83
N ARG A 76 -3.67 1.56 8.84
CA ARG A 76 -4.05 2.99 8.65
C ARG A 76 -3.88 3.85 9.90
N LYS A 77 -3.82 3.21 11.07
CA LYS A 77 -3.58 3.88 12.37
C LYS A 77 -2.10 4.24 12.58
N LEU A 78 -1.20 3.63 11.82
CA LEU A 78 0.22 3.97 11.80
C LEU A 78 0.41 5.42 11.32
N GLN A 79 1.11 6.22 12.12
CA GLN A 79 1.37 7.63 11.80
C GLN A 79 2.59 7.81 10.89
N ASP A 80 3.52 6.84 10.93
CA ASP A 80 4.80 6.94 10.26
C ASP A 80 5.10 5.66 9.48
N VAL A 81 4.65 5.66 8.22
CA VAL A 81 4.75 4.55 7.28
C VAL A 81 5.68 4.95 6.15
N GLU A 82 6.54 4.03 5.76
CA GLU A 82 7.32 4.14 4.53
C GLU A 82 6.96 3.00 3.60
N LEU A 83 6.50 3.35 2.41
CA LEU A 83 6.15 2.42 1.36
C LEU A 83 7.29 2.39 0.34
N LEU A 84 7.84 1.20 0.12
CA LEU A 84 8.64 0.98 -1.07
C LEU A 84 7.67 0.70 -2.22
N VAL A 85 7.64 1.57 -3.22
CA VAL A 85 6.65 1.53 -4.29
C VAL A 85 7.28 1.47 -5.67
N ARG A 86 6.57 0.84 -6.60
CA ARG A 86 6.86 0.91 -8.03
C ARG A 86 5.99 1.98 -8.67
N ARG A 87 6.60 2.83 -9.48
CA ARG A 87 5.89 3.77 -10.34
C ARG A 87 5.64 3.16 -11.70
N HIS A 88 4.49 3.49 -12.28
CA HIS A 88 4.18 3.16 -13.66
C HIS A 88 4.20 4.44 -14.49
N PRO A 89 4.94 4.48 -15.61
CA PRO A 89 4.90 5.62 -16.52
C PRO A 89 3.44 5.99 -16.83
N GLN A 90 3.15 7.29 -16.85
CA GLN A 90 1.83 7.85 -17.19
C GLN A 90 0.69 7.56 -16.19
N SER A 91 0.97 6.91 -15.05
CA SER A 91 0.00 6.75 -13.96
C SER A 91 0.43 7.54 -12.72
N PRO A 92 -0.47 8.30 -12.08
CA PRO A 92 -0.20 8.91 -10.78
C PRO A 92 -0.24 7.89 -9.63
N ALA A 93 -0.88 6.74 -9.84
CA ALA A 93 -1.00 5.71 -8.82
C ALA A 93 0.27 4.86 -8.73
N VAL A 94 0.64 4.50 -7.51
CA VAL A 94 1.84 3.70 -7.23
C VAL A 94 1.47 2.31 -6.69
N GLN A 95 2.27 1.31 -7.06
CA GLN A 95 2.10 -0.07 -6.61
C GLN A 95 2.98 -0.34 -5.39
N ILE A 96 2.43 -0.88 -4.31
CA ILE A 96 3.19 -1.17 -3.09
C ILE A 96 4.01 -2.46 -3.27
N VAL A 97 5.32 -2.37 -3.00
CA VAL A 97 6.24 -3.50 -3.03
C VAL A 97 6.53 -4.00 -1.61
N ARG A 98 6.79 -3.08 -0.67
CA ARG A 98 7.03 -3.38 0.75
C ARG A 98 6.45 -2.29 1.64
N VAL A 99 6.11 -2.67 2.86
CA VAL A 99 5.56 -1.77 3.89
C VAL A 99 6.53 -1.74 5.05
N TYR A 100 6.89 -0.54 5.47
CA TYR A 100 7.67 -0.30 6.66
C TYR A 100 6.94 0.63 7.60
N ALA A 101 7.13 0.43 8.91
CA ALA A 101 6.69 1.35 9.94
C ALA A 101 7.89 1.80 10.77
N TYR A 102 7.83 3.05 11.22
CA TYR A 102 8.81 3.62 12.14
C TYR A 102 8.26 3.65 13.57
N ASP A 103 9.16 3.38 14.52
CA ASP A 103 8.95 3.55 15.95
C ASP A 103 10.14 4.32 16.51
N GLY A 104 9.99 5.65 16.52
CA GLY A 104 11.11 6.57 16.65
C GLY A 104 12.16 6.32 15.57
N ASP A 105 13.37 5.96 15.99
CA ASP A 105 14.47 5.66 15.09
C ASP A 105 14.47 4.23 14.53
N ASN A 106 13.58 3.35 14.99
CA ASN A 106 13.59 1.95 14.57
C ASN A 106 12.67 1.74 13.36
N ARG A 107 13.17 1.08 12.31
CA ARG A 107 12.39 0.71 11.13
C ARG A 107 12.00 -0.77 11.20
N PHE A 108 10.74 -1.06 10.92
CA PHE A 108 10.22 -2.43 10.88
C PHE A 108 9.57 -2.72 9.54
N GLU A 109 9.93 -3.81 8.90
CA GLU A 109 9.17 -4.36 7.78
C GLU A 109 7.91 -5.02 8.32
N LEU A 110 6.78 -4.71 7.69
CA LEU A 110 5.48 -5.27 8.01
C LEU A 110 5.06 -6.29 6.96
N ASP A 111 4.71 -7.48 7.43
CA ASP A 111 4.06 -8.53 6.64
C ASP A 111 3.06 -9.27 7.54
N TYR A 112 2.29 -10.18 6.95
CA TYR A 112 1.49 -11.12 7.71
C TYR A 112 2.18 -12.49 7.71
N TRP A 113 2.08 -13.22 8.80
CA TRP A 113 2.79 -14.48 8.97
C TRP A 113 1.87 -15.60 9.43
N CYS A 114 2.03 -16.76 8.81
CA CYS A 114 1.37 -17.99 9.24
C CYS A 114 2.37 -18.85 10.02
N GLU A 115 2.12 -19.10 11.30
CA GLU A 115 2.99 -19.94 12.13
C GLU A 115 2.98 -21.42 11.71
N ILE A 116 1.89 -21.89 11.09
CA ILE A 116 1.77 -23.29 10.64
C ILE A 116 2.61 -23.53 9.39
N CYS A 117 2.50 -22.65 8.39
CA CYS A 117 3.15 -22.83 7.09
C CYS A 117 4.53 -22.18 7.03
N ALA A 118 4.89 -21.33 7.98
CA ALA A 118 6.09 -20.52 7.97
C ALA A 118 6.26 -19.71 6.67
N ILE A 119 5.17 -19.09 6.19
CA ILE A 119 5.17 -18.24 4.99
C ILE A 119 4.67 -16.83 5.28
N ALA A 120 5.21 -15.87 4.52
CA ALA A 120 4.77 -14.49 4.55
C ALA A 120 3.59 -14.26 3.60
N MET A 121 2.66 -13.43 4.06
CA MET A 121 1.43 -13.03 3.42
C MET A 121 1.37 -11.50 3.41
N PHE A 122 0.56 -10.91 2.54
CA PHE A 122 0.60 -9.47 2.28
C PHE A 122 -0.71 -8.73 2.52
N GLU A 123 -1.72 -9.43 3.04
CA GLU A 123 -3.01 -8.88 3.45
C GLU A 123 -3.59 -9.74 4.57
N LEU A 124 -4.52 -9.18 5.36
CA LEU A 124 -5.22 -9.92 6.41
C LEU A 124 -6.34 -10.78 5.79
N LYS A 125 -6.13 -12.10 5.78
CA LYS A 125 -7.05 -13.14 5.29
C LYS A 125 -6.63 -14.51 5.84
N PRO A 126 -7.39 -15.59 5.62
CA PRO A 126 -6.89 -16.94 5.86
C PRO A 126 -5.62 -17.24 5.04
N CYS A 127 -4.71 -18.04 5.61
CA CYS A 127 -3.46 -18.45 4.95
C CYS A 127 -3.74 -19.16 3.61
N ASP A 128 -3.01 -18.79 2.55
CA ASP A 128 -3.21 -19.37 1.21
C ASP A 128 -2.89 -20.88 1.14
N CYS A 129 -2.09 -21.39 2.07
CA CYS A 129 -1.69 -22.80 2.10
C CYS A 129 -2.58 -23.64 3.02
N CYS A 130 -2.58 -23.36 4.34
CA CYS A 130 -3.31 -24.18 5.32
C CYS A 130 -4.71 -23.65 5.66
N GLN A 131 -5.11 -22.48 5.14
CA GLN A 131 -6.37 -21.80 5.49
C GLN A 131 -6.50 -21.43 6.98
N GLY A 132 -5.42 -21.52 7.75
CA GLY A 132 -5.38 -21.08 9.15
C GLY A 132 -5.19 -19.57 9.31
N ASP A 133 -5.19 -19.11 10.56
CA ASP A 133 -5.00 -17.71 10.89
C ASP A 133 -3.59 -17.21 10.56
N ILE A 134 -3.49 -15.90 10.32
CA ILE A 134 -2.23 -15.19 10.12
C ILE A 134 -2.19 -13.95 11.00
N GLU A 135 -0.98 -13.58 11.41
CA GLU A 135 -0.76 -12.46 12.32
C GLU A 135 0.05 -11.36 11.66
N LEU A 136 -0.24 -10.10 12.01
CA LEU A 136 0.58 -8.97 11.57
C LEU A 136 1.93 -9.04 12.28
N ARG A 137 2.99 -9.26 11.52
CA ARG A 137 4.35 -9.42 12.02
C ARG A 137 5.17 -8.16 11.76
N ARG A 138 5.91 -7.72 12.78
CA ARG A 138 6.88 -6.63 12.71
C ARG A 138 8.29 -7.22 12.76
N ARG A 139 9.07 -7.07 11.67
CA ARG A 139 10.47 -7.52 11.63
C ARG A 139 11.41 -6.32 11.59
N PRO A 140 12.47 -6.25 12.42
CA PRO A 140 13.48 -5.21 12.30
C PRO A 140 14.03 -5.15 10.88
N ALA A 141 14.16 -3.95 10.33
CA ALA A 141 14.70 -3.71 8.99
C ALA A 141 15.82 -2.65 9.07
N PRO A 142 16.90 -2.80 8.28
CA PRO A 142 17.93 -1.77 8.20
C PRO A 142 17.30 -0.46 7.67
N LYS A 143 17.83 0.68 8.12
CA LYS A 143 17.49 1.97 7.51
C LYS A 143 17.98 1.99 6.05
N PRO A 144 17.27 2.70 5.15
CA PRO A 144 17.71 2.85 3.77
C PRO A 144 19.06 3.59 3.67
#